data_AF-S6TDD5-F1
#
_entry.id   AF-S6TDD5-F1
#
_cell.length_a   1.000
_cell.length_b   1.000
_cell.length_c   1.000
_cell.angle_alpha   90.00
_cell.angle_beta   90.00
_cell.angle_gamma   90.00
#
_symmetry.space_group_name_H-M   'P 1'
#
loop_
_entity.id
_entity.type
_entity.pdbx_description
1 polymer ?
#
loop_
_entity_poly.entity_id
_entity_poly.type
_entity_poly.pdbx_seq_one_letter_code
_entity_poly.pdbx_strand_id
1 'polypeptide(L)'
;MILFGTQAFVQAPLTYDRRTVRVWLDEAKIGIAGKNTAVGDAIGLALKRLRLRPANSRVLVLVTDGANNAGQIDPITAARLAAEEGVKIYPIGIGSDP
;
A
#
# COMPACT_ATOMS: atom_id res chain seq x y z
N MET A 1 -7.52 -2.69 1.44
CA MET A 1 -6.69 -2.92 0.25
C MET A 1 -6.52 -1.61 -0.50
N ILE A 2 -5.27 -1.25 -0.78
CA ILE A 2 -4.92 -0.10 -1.62
C ILE A 2 -4.26 -0.67 -2.87
N LEU A 3 -4.68 -0.21 -4.03
CA LEU A 3 -4.02 -0.49 -5.30
C LEU A 3 -3.24 0.77 -5.68
N PHE A 4 -2.04 0.59 -6.21
CA PHE A 4 -1.17 1.70 -6.57
C PHE A 4 -0.42 1.41 -7.86
N GLY A 5 -0.16 2.49 -8.59
CA GLY A 5 0.59 2.50 -9.82
C GLY A 5 1.10 3.92 -10.07
N THR A 6 0.64 4.60 -11.11
CA THR A 6 0.84 6.05 -11.27
C THR A 6 0.18 6.84 -10.14
N GLN A 7 -0.96 6.37 -9.64
CA GLN A 7 -1.67 6.93 -8.49
C GLN A 7 -2.04 5.81 -7.51
N ALA A 8 -2.22 6.15 -6.24
CA ALA A 8 -2.70 5.21 -5.22
C ALA A 8 -4.17 5.47 -4.87
N PHE A 9 -4.98 4.41 -4.79
CA PHE A 9 -6.38 4.51 -4.40
C PHE A 9 -6.84 3.34 -3.54
N VAL A 10 -7.89 3.57 -2.74
CA VAL A 10 -8.47 2.55 -1.86
C VAL A 10 -9.47 1.71 -2.64
N GLN A 11 -9.13 0.46 -2.92
CA GLN A 11 -10.06 -0.51 -3.52
C GLN A 11 -10.99 -1.14 -2.47
N ALA A 12 -10.48 -1.36 -1.26
CA ALA A 12 -11.23 -1.99 -0.18
C ALA A 12 -10.96 -1.29 1.15
N PRO A 13 -11.98 -0.93 1.94
CA PRO A 13 -11.76 -0.47 3.31
C PRO A 13 -11.22 -1.60 4.20
N LEU A 14 -10.72 -1.26 5.39
CA LEU A 14 -10.41 -2.26 6.42
C LEU A 14 -11.71 -2.92 6.89
N THR A 15 -11.77 -4.24 6.75
CA THR A 15 -12.92 -5.06 7.14
C THR A 15 -12.45 -6.45 7.59
N TYR A 16 -13.27 -7.11 8.41
CA TYR A 16 -13.09 -8.53 8.77
C TYR A 16 -13.66 -9.48 7.71
N ASP A 17 -14.44 -8.98 6.74
CA ASP A 17 -14.98 -9.79 5.65
C ASP A 17 -13.93 -10.09 4.60
N ARG A 18 -13.16 -11.15 4.86
CA ARG A 18 -12.11 -11.64 3.97
C ARG A 18 -12.64 -12.13 2.62
N ARG A 19 -13.92 -12.54 2.54
CA ARG A 19 -14.50 -13.05 1.28
C ARG A 19 -14.64 -11.91 0.28
N THR A 20 -15.20 -10.78 0.71
CA THR A 20 -15.33 -9.59 -0.13
C THR A 20 -13.96 -9.03 -0.54
N VAL A 21 -12.99 -9.01 0.39
CA VAL A 21 -11.62 -8.60 0.05
C VAL A 21 -10.97 -9.53 -0.97
N ARG A 22 -11.22 -10.85 -0.88
CA ARG A 22 -10.73 -11.84 -1.86
C ARG A 22 -11.33 -11.58 -3.24
N VAL A 23 -12.65 -11.38 -3.34
CA VAL A 23 -13.31 -11.08 -4.62
C VAL A 23 -12.70 -9.84 -5.28
N TRP A 24 -12.52 -8.76 -4.51
CA TRP A 24 -11.88 -7.55 -5.04
C TRP A 24 -10.42 -7.74 -5.44
N LEU A 25 -9.70 -8.64 -4.78
CA LEU A 25 -8.33 -8.99 -5.14
C LEU A 25 -8.30 -9.79 -6.45
N ASP A 26 -9.21 -10.74 -6.61
CA ASP A 26 -9.31 -11.57 -7.82
C ASP A 26 -9.77 -10.73 -9.04
N GLU A 27 -10.54 -9.67 -8.81
CA GLU A 27 -10.94 -8.69 -9.82
C GLU A 27 -9.86 -7.64 -10.14
N ALA A 28 -8.83 -7.51 -9.30
CA ALA A 28 -7.77 -6.51 -9.49
C ALA A 28 -6.91 -6.89 -10.71
N LYS A 29 -7.05 -6.12 -11.79
CA LYS A 29 -6.28 -6.32 -13.03
C LYS A 29 -4.95 -5.58 -12.97
N ILE A 30 -3.94 -6.17 -13.60
CA ILE A 30 -2.64 -5.53 -13.82
C ILE A 30 -2.85 -4.20 -14.57
N GLY A 31 -2.19 -3.14 -14.11
CA GLY A 31 -2.26 -1.82 -14.73
C GLY A 31 -3.50 -1.00 -14.38
N ILE A 32 -4.39 -1.48 -13.51
CA ILE A 32 -5.60 -0.73 -13.08
C ILE A 32 -5.26 0.60 -12.39
N ALA A 33 -4.06 0.72 -11.84
CA ALA A 33 -3.55 1.92 -11.18
C ALA A 33 -2.51 2.68 -12.02
N GLY A 34 -2.31 2.31 -13.29
CA GLY A 34 -1.29 2.84 -14.19
C GLY A 34 -0.07 1.92 -14.36
N LYS A 35 0.86 2.32 -15.22
CA LYS A 35 2.08 1.55 -15.55
C LYS A 35 3.30 1.91 -14.69
N ASN A 36 3.20 2.98 -13.91
CA ASN A 36 4.25 3.42 -13.00
C ASN A 36 4.00 2.87 -11.59
N THR A 37 4.86 3.19 -10.63
CA THR A 37 4.81 2.71 -9.25
C THR A 37 5.05 3.87 -8.27
N ALA A 38 4.00 4.29 -7.56
CA ALA A 38 4.00 5.36 -6.57
C ALA A 38 3.92 4.78 -5.14
N VAL A 39 5.02 4.19 -4.69
CA VAL A 39 5.13 3.50 -3.40
C VAL A 39 4.94 4.47 -2.23
N GLY A 40 5.57 5.65 -2.29
CA GLY A 40 5.49 6.62 -1.19
C GLY A 40 4.06 7.15 -0.99
N ASP A 41 3.35 7.45 -2.08
CA ASP A 41 1.96 7.87 -2.03
C ASP A 41 1.04 6.76 -1.50
N ALA A 42 1.31 5.50 -1.85
CA ALA A 42 0.58 4.35 -1.33
C ALA A 42 0.75 4.18 0.19
N ILE A 43 1.99 4.33 0.69
CA ILE A 43 2.28 4.33 2.14
C ILE A 43 1.54 5.50 2.80
N GLY A 44 1.66 6.72 2.27
CA GLY A 44 0.99 7.89 2.83
C GLY A 44 -0.53 7.73 2.92
N LEU A 45 -1.15 7.16 1.88
CA LEU A 45 -2.58 6.85 1.87
C LEU A 45 -2.93 5.78 2.92
N ALA A 46 -2.10 4.76 3.08
CA ALA A 46 -2.29 3.73 4.10
C ALA A 46 -2.23 4.32 5.52
N LEU A 47 -1.24 5.18 5.81
CA LEU A 47 -1.11 5.87 7.09
C LEU A 47 -2.34 6.70 7.40
N LYS A 48 -2.80 7.52 6.45
CA LYS A 48 -4.03 8.32 6.59
C LYS A 48 -5.24 7.47 6.99
N ARG A 49 -5.35 6.24 6.48
CA ARG A 49 -6.43 5.30 6.84
C ARG A 49 -6.23 4.64 8.20
N LEU A 50 -5.00 4.27 8.54
CA LEU A 50 -4.67 3.62 9.81
C LEU A 50 -4.76 4.57 11.02
N ARG A 51 -4.50 5.88 10.82
CA ARG A 51 -4.70 6.92 11.85
C ARG A 51 -6.11 6.94 12.43
N LEU A 52 -7.12 6.55 11.65
CA LEU A 52 -8.53 6.52 12.07
C LEU A 52 -8.88 5.31 12.95
N ARG A 53 -7.93 4.41 13.21
CA ARG A 53 -8.15 3.18 13.99
C ARG A 53 -7.38 3.23 15.31
N PRO A 54 -7.82 2.48 16.35
CA PRO A 54 -7.05 2.34 17.59
C PRO A 54 -5.59 1.94 17.32
N ALA A 55 -4.67 2.38 18.17
CA ALA A 55 -3.23 2.16 18.01
C ALA A 55 -2.79 0.69 18.21
N ASN A 56 -3.73 -0.19 18.56
CA ASN A 56 -3.49 -1.56 18.95
C ASN A 56 -3.07 -2.38 17.70
N SER A 57 -1.77 -2.36 17.38
CA SER A 57 -1.11 -3.06 16.28
C SER A 57 -1.55 -2.62 14.87
N ARG A 58 -1.02 -1.48 14.41
CA ARG A 58 -1.17 -1.02 13.02
C ARG A 58 -0.08 -1.64 12.16
N VAL A 59 -0.49 -2.41 11.15
CA VAL A 59 0.42 -3.11 10.23
C VAL A 59 0.07 -2.76 8.80
N LEU A 60 1.09 -2.50 7.99
CA LEU A 60 1.01 -2.37 6.54
C LEU A 60 1.83 -3.48 5.90
N VAL A 61 1.20 -4.33 5.11
CA VAL A 61 1.90 -5.26 4.20
C VAL A 61 1.95 -4.60 2.84
N LEU A 62 3.16 -4.32 2.35
CA LEU A 62 3.41 -3.70 1.05
C LEU A 62 3.90 -4.77 0.10
N VAL A 63 3.20 -4.97 -1.02
CA VAL A 63 3.60 -5.92 -2.07
C VAL A 63 3.87 -5.11 -3.33
N THR A 64 5.07 -5.25 -3.91
CA THR A 64 5.48 -4.49 -5.10
C THR A 64 6.47 -5.30 -5.95
N ASP A 65 6.39 -5.19 -7.26
CA ASP A 65 7.35 -5.75 -8.23
C ASP A 65 8.27 -4.69 -8.87
N GLY A 66 7.92 -3.41 -8.69
CA GLY A 66 8.66 -2.27 -9.22
C GLY A 66 9.34 -1.43 -8.16
N ALA A 67 10.39 -0.72 -8.59
CA ALA A 67 10.94 0.42 -7.87
C ALA A 67 10.02 1.64 -8.00
N ASN A 68 10.06 2.54 -7.01
CA ASN A 68 9.29 3.78 -7.05
C ASN A 68 9.77 4.68 -8.20
N ASN A 69 8.90 4.92 -9.17
CA ASN A 69 9.19 5.73 -10.37
C ASN A 69 8.10 6.77 -10.68
N ALA A 70 7.11 6.91 -9.78
CA ALA A 70 6.10 7.95 -9.79
C ALA A 70 5.72 8.34 -8.35
N GLY A 71 4.72 9.21 -8.22
CA GLY A 71 4.27 9.75 -6.95
C GLY A 71 5.00 11.03 -6.54
N GLN A 72 4.49 11.68 -5.51
CA GLN A 72 5.04 12.94 -4.99
C GLN A 72 5.83 12.72 -3.69
N ILE A 73 5.55 11.65 -2.98
CA ILE A 73 6.18 11.33 -1.70
C ILE A 73 7.32 10.34 -1.92
N ASP A 74 8.49 10.66 -1.39
CA ASP A 74 9.62 9.72 -1.33
C ASP A 74 9.29 8.52 -0.40
N PRO A 75 9.53 7.26 -0.84
CA PRO A 75 9.19 6.07 -0.06
C PRO A 75 9.87 6.00 1.32
N ILE A 76 11.13 6.45 1.42
CA ILE A 76 11.87 6.41 2.69
C ILE A 76 11.30 7.44 3.66
N THR A 77 10.93 8.61 3.15
CA THR A 77 10.23 9.64 3.92
C THR A 77 8.89 9.12 4.45
N ALA A 78 8.10 8.46 3.60
CA ALA A 78 6.83 7.85 4.03
C ALA A 78 7.03 6.74 5.07
N ALA A 79 8.08 5.92 4.92
CA ALA A 79 8.41 4.86 5.87
C ALA A 79 8.86 5.40 7.24
N ARG A 80 9.59 6.52 7.28
CA ARG A 80 9.95 7.20 8.54
C ARG A 80 8.71 7.69 9.27
N LEU A 81 7.79 8.35 8.56
CA LEU A 81 6.52 8.79 9.14
C LEU A 81 5.70 7.61 9.67
N ALA A 82 5.71 6.47 8.97
CA ALA A 82 5.05 5.25 9.44
C ALA A 82 5.61 4.77 10.78
N ALA A 83 6.94 4.80 10.95
CA ALA A 83 7.59 4.43 12.20
C ALA A 83 7.22 5.38 13.35
N GLU A 84 7.19 6.69 13.10
CA GLU A 84 6.76 7.69 14.07
C GLU A 84 5.30 7.49 14.53
N GLU A 85 4.44 7.00 13.64
CA GLU A 85 3.03 6.71 13.92
C GLU A 85 2.76 5.32 14.52
N GLY A 86 3.81 4.55 14.80
CA GLY A 86 3.69 3.18 15.31
C GLY A 86 3.10 2.20 14.31
N VAL A 87 3.24 2.47 13.00
CA VAL A 87 2.81 1.59 11.92
C VAL A 87 3.99 0.75 11.46
N LYS A 88 3.88 -0.57 11.62
CA LYS A 88 4.90 -1.51 11.15
C LYS A 88 4.67 -1.85 9.68
N ILE A 89 5.66 -1.58 8.83
CA ILE A 89 5.64 -1.93 7.41
C ILE A 89 6.39 -3.24 7.17
N TYR A 90 5.76 -4.19 6.48
CA TYR A 90 6.38 -5.40 5.97
C TYR A 90 6.40 -5.34 4.43
N PRO A 91 7.53 -4.97 3.82
CA PRO A 91 7.67 -4.98 2.36
C PRO A 91 7.92 -6.41 1.84
N ILE A 92 7.25 -6.75 0.74
CA ILE A 92 7.39 -7.99 -0.01
C ILE A 92 7.66 -7.58 -1.46
N GLY A 93 8.91 -7.72 -1.89
CA GLY A 93 9.32 -7.55 -3.27
C GLY A 93 8.97 -8.80 -4.09
N ILE A 94 8.33 -8.64 -5.24
CA ILE A 94 8.04 -9.72 -6.17
C ILE A 94 8.88 -9.53 -7.43
N GLY A 95 9.80 -10.44 -7.69
CA GLY A 95 10.67 -10.42 -8.84
C GLY A 95 11.81 -11.39 -8.63
N SER A 96 12.37 -11.87 -9.72
CA SER A 96 13.69 -12.51 -9.73
C SER A 96 14.73 -11.41 -9.91
N ASP A 97 15.77 -11.38 -9.06
CA ASP A 97 17.03 -10.77 -9.46
C ASP A 97 17.44 -11.37 -10.84
N PRO A 98 18.06 -10.58 -11.73
CA PRO A 98 18.38 -11.03 -13.09
C PRO A 98 19.28 -12.27 -13.12
#